data_AF-A0A2H0QGQ1-F1
#
_entry.id   AF-A0A2H0QGQ1-F1
#
_cell.length_a   1.000
_cell.length_b   1.000
_cell.length_c   1.000
_cell.angle_alpha   90.00
_cell.angle_beta   90.00
_cell.angle_gamma   90.00
#
_symmetry.space_group_name_H-M   'P 1'
#
loop_
_entity.id
_entity.type
_entity.pdbx_description
1 polymer ?
#
loop_
_entity_poly.entity_id
_entity_poly.type
_entity_poly.pdbx_seq_one_letter_code
_entity_poly.pdbx_strand_id
1 'polypeptide(L)'
;MKSLILLALITSHSLFAQTRGDQLNALRTLSNAIESETYITRAPQANLSQAILKLQEAYQLLGQTNPPTDPQTYKQCVAWSTQIYSREMNNGDALDRAQRFCANVADFNVAQFLYSKHYRDLSSTQAMDLALSQSTYDIAGKIDLIEFAFDKHYRDMSTSPAATKARDNAAIINRNTRSGLTCFQKYFQVYYRDNSSSIAMEKTALSCSRQP
;
A
#
# COMPACT_ATOMS: atom_id res chain seq x y z
N MET A 1 27.22 -25.26 -27.66
CA MET A 1 26.30 -24.15 -27.29
C MET A 1 26.09 -24.06 -25.78
N LYS A 2 27.15 -24.08 -24.96
CA LYS A 2 27.08 -23.84 -23.50
C LYS A 2 27.82 -22.57 -23.07
N SER A 3 28.45 -21.85 -24.01
CA SER A 3 29.35 -20.73 -23.71
C SER A 3 28.83 -19.35 -24.12
N LEU A 4 27.58 -19.22 -24.59
CA LEU A 4 27.01 -17.93 -25.02
C LEU A 4 26.11 -17.26 -23.98
N ILE A 5 25.68 -17.98 -22.93
CA ILE A 5 24.83 -17.41 -21.86
C ILE A 5 25.68 -16.72 -20.77
N LEU A 6 26.95 -17.09 -20.62
CA LEU A 6 27.83 -16.43 -19.64
C LEU A 6 28.34 -15.04 -20.08
N LEU A 7 28.26 -14.70 -21.37
CA LEU A 7 28.78 -13.42 -21.87
C LEU A 7 27.80 -12.25 -21.74
N ALA A 8 26.51 -12.51 -21.52
CA ALA A 8 25.51 -11.46 -21.28
C ALA A 8 25.48 -10.99 -19.81
N LEU A 9 26.21 -11.65 -18.90
CA LEU A 9 26.27 -11.28 -17.48
C LEU A 9 27.42 -10.31 -17.14
N ILE A 10 28.30 -9.97 -18.09
CA ILE A 10 29.54 -9.23 -17.79
C ILE A 10 29.57 -7.81 -18.42
N THR A 11 28.60 -7.44 -19.26
CA THR A 11 28.55 -6.12 -19.91
C THR A 11 27.58 -5.12 -19.30
N SER A 12 27.29 -5.20 -18.00
CA SER A 12 26.73 -4.08 -17.23
C SER A 12 27.71 -3.65 -16.13
N HIS A 13 28.87 -3.17 -16.58
CA HIS A 13 29.76 -2.34 -15.77
C HIS A 13 29.09 -0.99 -15.49
N SER A 14 28.62 -0.77 -14.26
CA SER A 14 28.59 0.52 -13.56
C SER A 14 28.09 0.31 -12.12
N LEU A 15 28.83 -0.49 -11.36
CA LEU A 15 28.62 -0.72 -9.92
C LEU A 15 29.26 0.39 -9.07
N PHE A 16 29.01 1.66 -9.38
CA PHE A 16 29.30 2.76 -8.46
C PHE A 16 28.24 3.85 -8.64
N ALA A 17 27.41 4.02 -7.60
CA ALA A 17 26.27 4.95 -7.48
C ALA A 17 24.99 4.61 -8.27
N GLN A 18 24.45 3.40 -8.14
CA GLN A 18 23.02 3.20 -8.41
C GLN A 18 22.20 3.63 -7.19
N THR A 19 21.24 4.52 -7.40
CA THR A 19 20.28 4.84 -6.34
C THR A 19 19.42 3.60 -6.06
N ARG A 20 18.87 3.50 -4.85
CA ARG A 20 17.97 2.38 -4.48
C ARG A 20 16.78 2.24 -5.45
N GLY A 21 16.34 3.35 -6.05
CA GLY A 21 15.32 3.37 -7.10
C GLY A 21 15.76 2.68 -8.40
N ASP A 22 17.02 2.85 -8.80
CA ASP A 22 17.57 2.23 -10.02
C ASP A 22 17.68 0.71 -9.86
N GLN A 23 18.00 0.23 -8.66
CA GLN A 23 18.05 -1.19 -8.34
C GLN A 23 16.66 -1.86 -8.37
N LEU A 24 15.63 -1.17 -7.87
CA LEU A 24 14.24 -1.64 -7.93
C LEU A 24 13.71 -1.66 -9.37
N ASN A 25 14.03 -0.64 -10.17
CA ASN A 25 13.64 -0.60 -11.59
C ASN A 25 14.35 -1.67 -12.42
N ALA A 26 15.64 -1.94 -12.14
CA ALA A 26 16.37 -3.03 -12.77
C ALA A 26 15.75 -4.39 -12.46
N LEU A 27 15.35 -4.64 -11.21
CA LEU A 27 14.67 -5.88 -10.81
C LEU A 27 13.29 -6.04 -11.46
N ARG A 28 12.51 -4.96 -11.54
CA ARG A 28 11.21 -4.98 -12.22
C ARG A 28 11.36 -5.26 -13.71
N THR A 29 12.36 -4.64 -14.34
CA THR A 29 12.68 -4.86 -15.76
C THR A 29 13.13 -6.30 -16.01
N LEU A 30 13.96 -6.85 -15.12
CA LEU A 30 14.38 -8.25 -15.17
C LEU A 30 13.21 -9.23 -14.97
N SER A 31 12.31 -8.95 -14.02
CA SER A 31 11.11 -9.76 -13.79
C SER A 31 10.19 -9.78 -15.00
N ASN A 32 9.92 -8.60 -15.59
CA ASN A 32 9.11 -8.49 -16.80
C ASN A 32 9.76 -9.17 -18.01
N ALA A 33 11.09 -9.07 -18.13
CA ALA A 33 11.85 -9.74 -19.18
C ALA A 33 11.78 -11.27 -19.03
N ILE A 34 11.89 -11.78 -17.79
CA ILE A 34 11.72 -13.21 -17.50
C ILE A 34 10.30 -13.65 -17.82
N GLU A 35 9.29 -12.88 -17.43
CA GLU A 35 7.88 -13.17 -17.77
C GLU A 35 7.66 -13.17 -19.29
N SER A 36 8.20 -12.21 -20.04
CA SER A 36 8.07 -12.19 -21.51
C SER A 36 8.84 -13.32 -22.20
N GLU A 37 9.97 -13.75 -21.63
CA GLU A 37 10.81 -14.82 -22.17
C GLU A 37 10.37 -16.22 -21.69
N THR A 38 9.47 -16.33 -20.71
CA THR A 38 8.91 -17.63 -20.29
C THR A 38 8.16 -18.35 -21.43
N TYR A 39 7.68 -17.62 -22.43
CA TYR A 39 7.04 -18.19 -23.61
C TYR A 39 8.02 -18.80 -24.63
N ILE A 40 9.30 -18.43 -24.56
CA ILE A 40 10.35 -18.81 -25.54
C ILE A 40 11.37 -19.77 -24.90
N THR A 41 11.46 -19.81 -23.57
CA THR A 41 12.45 -20.59 -22.84
C THR A 41 12.02 -22.04 -22.61
N ARG A 42 12.89 -23.01 -22.93
CA ARG A 42 12.72 -24.45 -22.60
C ARG A 42 13.00 -24.78 -21.13
N ALA A 43 12.97 -23.79 -20.24
CA ALA A 43 13.24 -24.01 -18.83
C ALA A 43 12.09 -24.80 -18.21
N PRO A 44 12.36 -25.83 -17.38
CA PRO A 44 11.31 -26.51 -16.65
C PRO A 44 10.50 -25.51 -15.82
N GLN A 45 9.16 -25.61 -15.85
CA GLN A 45 8.25 -24.69 -15.14
C GLN A 45 8.63 -24.52 -13.67
N ALA A 46 9.14 -25.58 -13.02
CA ALA A 46 9.61 -25.54 -11.64
C ALA A 46 10.75 -24.52 -11.42
N ASN A 47 11.68 -24.40 -12.37
CA ASN A 47 12.81 -23.48 -12.28
C ASN A 47 12.35 -22.03 -12.51
N LEU A 48 11.38 -21.82 -13.40
CA LEU A 48 10.76 -20.51 -13.62
C LEU A 48 9.99 -20.05 -12.38
N SER A 49 9.17 -20.92 -11.80
CA SER A 49 8.48 -20.64 -10.53
C SER A 49 9.45 -20.33 -9.40
N GLN A 50 10.57 -21.05 -9.30
CA GLN A 50 11.58 -20.79 -8.29
C GLN A 50 12.32 -19.46 -8.52
N ALA A 51 12.57 -19.08 -9.78
CA ALA A 51 13.16 -17.79 -10.12
C ALA A 51 12.22 -16.63 -9.78
N ILE A 52 10.92 -16.76 -10.08
CA ILE A 52 9.90 -15.78 -9.73
C ILE A 52 9.81 -15.63 -8.20
N LEU A 53 9.80 -16.73 -7.45
CA LEU A 53 9.80 -16.69 -5.98
C LEU A 53 11.02 -15.96 -5.41
N LYS A 54 12.21 -16.21 -5.95
CA LYS A 54 13.44 -15.51 -5.52
C LYS A 54 13.44 -14.04 -5.88
N LEU A 55 12.84 -13.66 -7.01
CA LEU A 55 12.66 -12.26 -7.39
C LEU A 55 11.65 -11.55 -6.48
N GLN A 56 10.56 -12.22 -6.12
CA GLN A 56 9.60 -11.73 -5.14
C GLN A 56 10.24 -11.58 -3.75
N GLU A 57 11.04 -12.56 -3.32
CA GLU A 57 11.80 -12.49 -2.06
C GLU A 57 12.81 -11.35 -2.09
N ALA A 58 13.58 -11.19 -3.17
CA ALA A 58 14.48 -10.05 -3.34
C ALA A 58 13.74 -8.71 -3.36
N TYR A 59 12.55 -8.65 -3.99
CA TYR A 59 11.69 -7.47 -3.98
C TYR A 59 11.14 -7.18 -2.58
N GLN A 60 10.82 -8.20 -1.78
CA GLN A 60 10.40 -8.03 -0.39
C GLN A 60 11.55 -7.58 0.51
N LEU A 61 12.75 -8.16 0.34
CA LEU A 61 13.96 -7.79 1.08
C LEU A 61 14.39 -6.35 0.77
N LEU A 62 14.30 -5.93 -0.49
CA LEU A 62 14.58 -4.55 -0.91
C LEU A 62 13.42 -3.60 -0.63
N GLY A 63 12.18 -4.12 -0.59
CA GLY A 63 10.93 -3.43 -0.28
C GLY A 63 10.62 -3.29 1.21
N GLN A 64 11.51 -3.71 2.12
CA GLN A 64 11.41 -3.37 3.54
C GLN A 64 11.52 -1.85 3.81
N THR A 65 11.88 -1.05 2.81
CA THR A 65 11.32 0.30 2.70
C THR A 65 10.33 0.29 1.57
N ASN A 66 9.07 0.53 1.92
CA ASN A 66 7.99 1.04 1.08
C ASN A 66 8.49 1.56 -0.28
N PRO A 67 7.93 1.10 -1.43
CA PRO A 67 8.28 1.67 -2.73
C PRO A 67 8.27 3.21 -2.66
N PRO A 68 9.16 3.90 -3.39
CA PRO A 68 9.13 5.36 -3.39
C PRO A 68 7.74 5.81 -3.87
N THR A 69 7.05 6.59 -3.03
CA THR A 69 5.85 7.32 -3.43
C THR A 69 6.14 8.00 -4.76
N ASP A 70 5.22 7.88 -5.72
CA ASP A 70 5.34 8.58 -7.01
C ASP A 70 5.74 10.05 -6.76
N PRO A 71 6.76 10.60 -7.45
CA PRO A 71 7.30 11.92 -7.13
C PRO A 71 6.25 13.04 -7.10
N GLN A 72 5.18 12.92 -7.90
CA GLN A 72 4.10 13.88 -7.89
C GLN A 72 3.21 13.72 -6.65
N THR A 73 2.85 12.48 -6.32
CA THR A 73 2.12 12.14 -5.09
C THR A 73 2.88 12.61 -3.83
N TYR A 74 4.20 12.40 -3.79
CA TYR A 74 5.04 12.85 -2.67
C TYR A 74 5.00 14.37 -2.51
N LYS A 75 5.17 15.13 -3.60
CA LYS A 75 5.11 16.60 -3.57
C LYS A 75 3.75 17.11 -3.11
N GLN A 76 2.66 16.51 -3.59
CA GLN A 76 1.31 16.85 -3.17
C GLN A 76 1.09 16.57 -1.68
N CYS A 77 1.53 15.41 -1.20
CA CYS A 77 1.47 15.05 0.21
C CYS A 77 2.23 16.05 1.08
N VAL A 78 3.47 16.38 0.70
CA VAL A 78 4.30 17.32 1.47
C VAL A 78 3.64 18.70 1.51
N ALA A 79 3.24 19.25 0.36
CA ALA A 79 2.61 20.56 0.29
C ALA A 79 1.32 20.65 1.15
N TRP A 80 0.46 19.63 1.06
CA TRP A 80 -0.77 19.56 1.84
C TRP A 80 -0.51 19.41 3.34
N SER A 81 0.40 18.51 3.73
CA SER A 81 0.71 18.25 5.14
C SER A 81 1.41 19.45 5.78
N THR A 82 2.33 20.12 5.06
CA THR A 82 2.99 21.34 5.56
C THR A 82 1.99 22.44 5.85
N GLN A 83 1.00 22.67 4.98
CA GLN A 83 -0.06 23.67 5.21
C GLN A 83 -0.87 23.37 6.49
N ILE A 84 -1.04 22.10 6.83
CA ILE A 84 -1.81 21.66 7.98
C ILE A 84 -0.98 21.74 9.26
N TYR A 85 0.28 21.28 9.22
CA TYR A 85 1.21 21.39 10.36
C TYR A 85 1.55 22.84 10.69
N SER A 86 1.65 23.74 9.69
CA SER A 86 1.97 25.16 9.90
C SER A 86 0.90 25.94 10.69
N ARG A 87 -0.26 25.32 10.98
CA ARG A 87 -1.28 25.90 11.86
C ARG A 87 -0.88 25.88 13.32
N GLU A 88 -0.04 24.92 13.71
CA GLU A 88 0.35 24.64 15.10
C GLU A 88 1.89 24.65 15.28
N MET A 89 2.65 24.72 14.19
CA MET A 89 4.11 24.62 14.16
C MET A 89 4.71 25.75 13.32
N ASN A 90 6.00 26.05 13.53
CA ASN A 90 6.71 26.94 12.60
C ASN A 90 6.94 26.25 11.24
N ASN A 91 7.17 27.04 10.20
CA ASN A 91 7.23 26.54 8.82
C ASN A 91 8.36 25.53 8.57
N GLY A 92 9.50 25.64 9.27
CA GLY A 92 10.61 24.71 9.14
C GLY A 92 10.25 23.34 9.68
N ASP A 93 9.78 23.29 10.94
CA ASP A 93 9.35 22.05 11.59
C ASP A 93 8.17 21.40 10.86
N ALA A 94 7.24 22.21 10.34
CA ALA A 94 6.11 21.73 9.55
C ALA A 94 6.56 21.06 8.24
N LEU A 95 7.57 21.62 7.56
CA LEU A 95 8.13 21.02 6.34
C LEU A 95 8.88 19.72 6.65
N ASP A 96 9.75 19.72 7.65
CA ASP A 96 10.53 18.56 8.05
C ASP A 96 9.63 17.38 8.47
N ARG A 97 8.57 17.68 9.23
CA ARG A 97 7.59 16.66 9.65
C ARG A 97 6.82 16.13 8.45
N ALA A 98 6.34 16.99 7.55
CA ALA A 98 5.65 16.59 6.34
C ALA A 98 6.50 15.68 5.46
N GLN A 99 7.76 16.05 5.20
CA GLN A 99 8.69 15.25 4.40
C GLN A 99 8.91 13.85 4.98
N ARG A 100 9.02 13.75 6.31
CA ARG A 100 9.22 12.49 7.03
C ARG A 100 8.03 11.54 6.90
N PHE A 101 6.82 12.03 7.14
CA PHE A 101 5.61 11.18 7.08
C PHE A 101 5.22 10.85 5.64
N CYS A 102 5.30 11.81 4.72
CA CYS A 102 4.95 11.61 3.32
C CYS A 102 5.86 10.62 2.57
N ALA A 103 7.06 10.35 3.08
CA ALA A 103 7.96 9.37 2.48
C ALA A 103 7.39 7.93 2.47
N ASN A 104 6.41 7.64 3.31
CA ASN A 104 5.81 6.31 3.45
C ASN A 104 4.35 6.25 2.96
N VAL A 105 3.80 7.37 2.47
CA VAL A 105 2.42 7.42 2.00
C VAL A 105 2.33 6.76 0.64
N ALA A 106 1.58 5.66 0.57
CA ALA A 106 1.41 4.91 -0.66
C ALA A 106 0.27 5.43 -1.54
N ASP A 107 -0.76 6.01 -0.94
CA ASP A 107 -1.94 6.51 -1.62
C ASP A 107 -2.43 7.80 -0.96
N PHE A 108 -2.26 8.92 -1.64
CA PHE A 108 -2.58 10.22 -1.08
C PHE A 108 -4.09 10.44 -0.87
N ASN A 109 -4.95 9.81 -1.68
CA ASN A 109 -6.40 9.93 -1.50
C ASN A 109 -6.85 9.24 -0.21
N VAL A 110 -6.24 8.09 0.10
CA VAL A 110 -6.47 7.39 1.37
C VAL A 110 -6.02 8.24 2.56
N ALA A 111 -4.84 8.87 2.48
CA ALA A 111 -4.37 9.78 3.52
C ALA A 111 -5.34 10.96 3.75
N GLN A 112 -5.83 11.58 2.68
CA GLN A 112 -6.79 12.68 2.78
C GLN A 112 -8.12 12.24 3.40
N PHE A 113 -8.63 11.08 3.00
CA PHE A 113 -9.82 10.50 3.59
C PHE A 113 -9.64 10.26 5.09
N LEU A 114 -8.58 9.55 5.49
CA LEU A 114 -8.30 9.23 6.89
C LEU A 114 -8.14 10.50 7.72
N TYR A 115 -7.41 11.51 7.22
CA TYR A 115 -7.28 12.80 7.90
C TYR A 115 -8.64 13.44 8.16
N SER A 116 -9.52 13.48 7.15
CA SER A 116 -10.86 14.07 7.29
C SER A 116 -11.70 13.38 8.37
N LYS A 117 -11.47 12.09 8.61
CA LYS A 117 -12.18 11.31 9.63
C LYS A 117 -11.52 11.46 11.00
N HIS A 118 -10.19 11.41 11.10
CA HIS A 118 -9.48 11.57 12.37
C HIS A 118 -9.61 12.97 12.94
N TYR A 119 -9.62 14.00 12.09
CA TYR A 119 -9.66 15.40 12.50
C TYR A 119 -10.93 15.81 13.26
N ARG A 120 -12.02 15.02 13.21
CA ARG A 120 -13.20 15.34 14.03
C ARG A 120 -13.03 14.97 15.51
N ASP A 121 -12.11 14.07 15.83
CA ASP A 121 -11.88 13.59 17.20
C ASP A 121 -10.49 13.99 17.74
N LEU A 122 -9.55 14.40 16.87
CA LEU A 122 -8.14 14.66 17.19
C LEU A 122 -7.70 16.08 16.78
N SER A 123 -6.57 16.55 17.31
CA SER A 123 -5.96 17.80 16.84
C SER A 123 -5.52 17.72 15.38
N SER A 124 -5.25 18.87 14.75
CA SER A 124 -4.83 18.92 13.34
C SER A 124 -3.55 18.11 13.11
N THR A 125 -2.56 18.28 13.99
CA THR A 125 -1.29 17.56 13.92
C THR A 125 -1.47 16.06 14.20
N GLN A 126 -2.23 15.69 15.23
CA GLN A 126 -2.46 14.28 15.58
C GLN A 126 -3.22 13.52 14.48
N ALA A 127 -4.26 14.15 13.92
CA ALA A 127 -5.03 13.57 12.82
C ALA A 127 -4.16 13.38 11.58
N MET A 128 -3.27 14.33 11.28
CA MET A 128 -2.35 14.24 10.15
C MET A 128 -1.33 13.12 10.33
N ASP A 129 -0.64 13.08 11.47
CA ASP A 129 0.34 12.03 11.77
C ASP A 129 -0.29 10.63 11.65
N LEU A 130 -1.49 10.46 12.21
CA LEU A 130 -2.21 9.19 12.16
C LEU A 130 -2.63 8.83 10.73
N ALA A 131 -3.21 9.77 10.00
CA ALA A 131 -3.64 9.54 8.62
C ALA A 131 -2.46 9.16 7.70
N LEU A 132 -1.35 9.89 7.77
CA LEU A 132 -0.17 9.62 6.96
C LEU A 132 0.48 8.28 7.33
N SER A 133 0.55 7.95 8.63
CA SER A 133 1.11 6.67 9.09
C SER A 133 0.25 5.46 8.77
N GLN A 134 -1.07 5.63 8.65
CA GLN A 134 -1.99 4.56 8.28
C GLN A 134 -2.13 4.38 6.77
N SER A 135 -1.76 5.38 5.97
CA SER A 135 -1.88 5.40 4.51
C SER A 135 -0.77 4.61 3.79
N THR A 136 -0.60 3.36 4.20
CA THR A 136 0.48 2.46 3.79
C THR A 136 0.14 1.64 2.55
N TYR A 137 1.14 0.94 2.02
CA TYR A 137 1.04 0.21 0.76
C TYR A 137 -0.02 -0.91 0.75
N ASP A 138 -0.25 -1.59 1.87
CA ASP A 138 -1.27 -2.62 2.05
C ASP A 138 -2.70 -2.13 1.79
N ILE A 139 -2.96 -0.81 1.85
CA ILE A 139 -4.29 -0.24 1.61
C ILE A 139 -4.38 0.67 0.36
N ALA A 140 -3.28 0.80 -0.38
CA ALA A 140 -3.25 1.61 -1.59
C ALA A 140 -4.25 1.11 -2.64
N GLY A 141 -4.99 2.04 -3.25
CA GLY A 141 -6.02 1.75 -4.25
C GLY A 141 -7.30 1.14 -3.69
N LYS A 142 -7.47 1.07 -2.36
CA LYS A 142 -8.64 0.48 -1.71
C LYS A 142 -9.59 1.50 -1.09
N ILE A 143 -9.60 2.74 -1.61
CA ILE A 143 -10.39 3.82 -1.02
C ILE A 143 -11.88 3.45 -0.90
N ASP A 144 -12.51 2.93 -1.95
CA ASP A 144 -13.93 2.55 -1.92
C ASP A 144 -14.24 1.48 -0.86
N LEU A 145 -13.29 0.57 -0.61
CA LEU A 145 -13.41 -0.46 0.41
C LEU A 145 -13.32 0.14 1.82
N ILE A 146 -12.39 1.07 2.01
CA ILE A 146 -12.21 1.81 3.26
C ILE A 146 -13.45 2.66 3.55
N GLU A 147 -13.97 3.39 2.56
CA GLU A 147 -15.19 4.18 2.69
C GLU A 147 -16.39 3.31 3.08
N PHE A 148 -16.56 2.19 2.37
CA PHE A 148 -17.64 1.25 2.68
C PHE A 148 -17.53 0.71 4.12
N ALA A 149 -16.33 0.29 4.55
CA ALA A 149 -16.12 -0.24 5.90
C ALA A 149 -16.30 0.84 6.97
N PHE A 150 -15.84 2.07 6.71
CA PHE A 150 -16.01 3.22 7.59
C PHE A 150 -17.48 3.48 7.87
N ASP A 151 -18.32 3.52 6.82
CA ASP A 151 -19.77 3.74 6.94
C ASP A 151 -20.46 2.69 7.83
N LYS A 152 -19.88 1.49 7.95
CA LYS A 152 -20.42 0.44 8.82
C LYS A 152 -19.90 0.59 10.24
N HIS A 153 -18.62 0.85 10.44
CA HIS A 153 -18.06 1.06 11.77
C HIS A 153 -18.61 2.31 12.46
N TYR A 154 -18.75 3.41 11.73
CA TYR A 154 -19.18 4.71 12.26
C TYR A 154 -20.62 4.69 12.83
N ARG A 155 -21.42 3.68 12.51
CA ARG A 155 -22.75 3.50 13.13
C ARG A 155 -22.69 3.19 14.62
N ASP A 156 -21.60 2.57 15.07
CA ASP A 156 -21.48 2.04 16.43
C ASP A 156 -20.35 2.73 17.23
N MET A 157 -19.53 3.58 16.60
CA MET A 157 -18.38 4.25 17.26
C MET A 157 -18.05 5.61 16.65
N SER A 158 -17.17 6.37 17.32
CA SER A 158 -16.72 7.68 16.82
C SER A 158 -15.89 7.56 15.53
N THR A 159 -15.68 8.69 14.86
CA THR A 159 -15.16 8.71 13.49
C THR A 159 -13.70 8.25 13.41
N SER A 160 -12.85 8.59 14.39
CA SER A 160 -11.43 8.27 14.34
C SER A 160 -11.18 6.76 14.55
N PRO A 161 -11.75 6.09 15.58
CA PRO A 161 -11.72 4.64 15.69
C PRO A 161 -12.36 3.92 14.51
N ALA A 162 -13.46 4.43 13.96
CA ALA A 162 -14.10 3.84 12.79
C ALA A 162 -13.19 3.87 11.56
N ALA A 163 -12.46 4.96 11.34
CA ALA A 163 -11.49 5.10 10.26
C ALA A 163 -10.31 4.12 10.41
N THR A 164 -9.76 4.00 11.63
CA THR A 164 -8.71 3.01 11.92
C THR A 164 -9.19 1.58 11.63
N LYS A 165 -10.38 1.19 12.10
CA LYS A 165 -10.94 -0.14 11.82
C LYS A 165 -11.21 -0.38 10.34
N ALA A 166 -11.72 0.63 9.63
CA ALA A 166 -11.95 0.55 8.20
C ALA A 166 -10.63 0.32 7.42
N ARG A 167 -9.58 1.05 7.81
CA ARG A 167 -8.23 0.86 7.29
C ARG A 167 -7.71 -0.54 7.57
N ASP A 168 -7.83 -1.03 8.80
CA ASP A 168 -7.36 -2.37 9.18
C ASP A 168 -8.11 -3.49 8.46
N ASN A 169 -9.43 -3.33 8.26
CA ASN A 169 -10.21 -4.25 7.44
C ASN A 169 -9.77 -4.27 5.98
N ALA A 170 -9.41 -3.12 5.40
CA ALA A 170 -8.90 -3.06 4.03
C ALA A 170 -7.49 -3.65 3.91
N ALA A 171 -6.65 -3.49 4.94
CA ALA A 171 -5.27 -3.98 4.98
C ALA A 171 -5.16 -5.49 4.82
N ILE A 172 -6.09 -6.24 5.44
CA ILE A 172 -6.07 -7.71 5.40
C ILE A 172 -6.61 -8.32 4.10
N ILE A 173 -7.16 -7.51 3.19
CA ILE A 173 -7.65 -8.00 1.90
C ILE A 173 -6.49 -8.07 0.91
N ASN A 174 -6.39 -9.16 0.17
CA ASN A 174 -5.31 -9.30 -0.83
C ASN A 174 -5.45 -8.22 -1.92
N ARG A 175 -4.32 -7.65 -2.38
CA ARG A 175 -4.32 -6.57 -3.40
C ARG A 175 -4.87 -7.00 -4.75
N ASN A 176 -4.83 -8.30 -5.05
CA ASN A 176 -5.28 -8.85 -6.32
C ASN A 176 -6.79 -9.12 -6.36
N THR A 177 -7.50 -8.90 -5.25
CA THR A 177 -8.93 -9.18 -5.16
C THR A 177 -9.73 -8.02 -5.76
N ARG A 178 -9.90 -8.00 -7.08
CA ARG A 178 -10.83 -7.08 -7.80
C ARG A 178 -12.26 -7.11 -7.23
N SER A 179 -12.61 -8.15 -6.47
CA SER A 179 -13.90 -8.37 -5.85
C SER A 179 -13.98 -7.98 -4.37
N GLY A 180 -12.96 -7.32 -3.79
CA GLY A 180 -12.94 -6.98 -2.35
C GLY A 180 -14.20 -6.23 -1.89
N LEU A 181 -14.59 -5.18 -2.62
CA LEU A 181 -15.80 -4.41 -2.31
C LEU A 181 -17.08 -5.24 -2.51
N THR A 182 -17.19 -5.99 -3.61
CA THR A 182 -18.34 -6.87 -3.87
C THR A 182 -18.48 -7.95 -2.79
N CYS A 183 -17.37 -8.50 -2.32
CA CYS A 183 -17.33 -9.44 -1.21
C CYS A 183 -17.85 -8.78 0.07
N PHE A 184 -17.37 -7.57 0.38
CA PHE A 184 -17.83 -6.80 1.54
C PHE A 184 -19.34 -6.56 1.48
N GLN A 185 -19.85 -6.10 0.34
CA GLN A 185 -21.27 -5.85 0.12
C GLN A 185 -22.12 -7.12 0.31
N LYS A 186 -21.65 -8.26 -0.19
CA LYS A 186 -22.35 -9.55 -0.08
C LYS A 186 -22.37 -10.09 1.34
N TYR A 187 -21.21 -10.23 1.98
CA TYR A 187 -21.11 -10.89 3.28
C TYR A 187 -21.54 -10.00 4.45
N PHE A 188 -21.43 -8.68 4.32
CA PHE A 188 -21.92 -7.76 5.35
C PHE A 188 -23.41 -7.98 5.61
N GLN A 189 -24.24 -8.08 4.56
CA GLN A 189 -25.67 -8.32 4.71
C GLN A 189 -26.00 -9.64 5.43
N VAL A 190 -25.15 -10.65 5.28
CA VAL A 190 -25.30 -11.93 5.96
C VAL A 190 -25.00 -11.78 7.44
N TYR A 191 -23.84 -11.22 7.80
CA TYR A 191 -23.42 -11.09 9.19
C TYR A 191 -24.22 -10.05 9.97
N TYR A 192 -24.71 -8.99 9.32
CA TYR A 192 -25.42 -7.89 9.97
C TYR A 192 -26.79 -8.30 10.55
N ARG A 193 -27.35 -9.44 10.13
CA ARG A 193 -28.62 -9.95 10.68
C ARG A 193 -28.54 -10.24 12.18
N ASP A 194 -27.38 -10.74 12.62
CA ASP A 194 -27.19 -11.26 13.98
C ASP A 194 -26.10 -10.53 14.77
N ASN A 195 -25.53 -9.45 14.20
CA ASN A 195 -24.39 -8.73 14.80
C ASN A 195 -24.56 -7.23 14.65
N SER A 196 -23.88 -6.46 15.50
CA SER A 196 -23.77 -5.01 15.30
C SER A 196 -23.07 -4.69 13.97
N SER A 197 -23.22 -3.45 13.51
CA SER A 197 -22.66 -3.02 12.22
C SER A 197 -21.14 -3.18 12.19
N SER A 198 -20.44 -2.80 13.26
CA SER A 198 -18.99 -2.96 13.38
C SER A 198 -18.56 -4.43 13.42
N ILE A 199 -19.23 -5.27 14.22
CA ILE A 199 -18.88 -6.69 14.35
C ILE A 199 -19.14 -7.44 13.04
N ALA A 200 -20.24 -7.12 12.36
CA ALA A 200 -20.55 -7.68 11.05
C ALA A 200 -19.47 -7.33 10.01
N MET A 201 -18.94 -6.10 10.06
CA MET A 201 -17.88 -5.65 9.16
C MET A 201 -16.55 -6.37 9.42
N GLU A 202 -16.16 -6.57 10.68
CA GLU A 202 -14.96 -7.36 11.04
C GLU A 202 -15.06 -8.82 10.54
N LYS A 203 -16.19 -9.48 10.79
CA LYS A 203 -16.44 -10.85 10.30
C LYS A 203 -16.43 -10.94 8.77
N THR A 204 -16.95 -9.91 8.12
CA THR A 204 -16.94 -9.79 6.66
C THR A 204 -15.52 -9.67 6.14
N ALA A 205 -14.69 -8.79 6.71
CA ALA A 205 -13.30 -8.61 6.30
C ALA A 205 -12.49 -9.91 6.44
N LEU A 206 -12.67 -10.64 7.56
CA LEU A 206 -12.05 -11.95 7.78
C LEU A 206 -12.52 -13.03 6.79
N SER A 207 -13.77 -12.96 6.32
CA SER A 207 -14.29 -13.91 5.33
C SER A 207 -13.76 -13.60 3.94
N CYS A 208 -13.68 -12.31 3.60
CA CYS A 208 -13.19 -11.83 2.32
C CYS A 208 -11.66 -11.95 2.18
N SER A 209 -10.90 -11.91 3.27
CA SER A 209 -9.44 -12.10 3.23
C SER A 209 -9.02 -13.54 2.89
N ARG A 210 -9.95 -14.51 3.02
CA ARG A 210 -9.71 -15.93 2.73
C ARG A 210 -10.06 -16.33 1.31
N GLN A 211 -10.59 -15.42 0.49
CA GLN A 211 -10.95 -15.72 -0.90
C GLN A 211 -9.72 -15.50 -1.80
N PRO A 212 -9.39 -16.46 -2.70
CA PRO A 212 -8.28 -16.34 -3.64
C PRO A 212 -8.51 -15.24 -4.68
#